data_AF-A0A1H8X871-F1
#
_entry.id   AF-A0A1H8X871-F1
#
_cell.length_a   1.000
_cell.length_b   1.000
_cell.length_c   1.000
_cell.angle_alpha   90.00
_cell.angle_beta   90.00
_cell.angle_gamma   90.00
#
_symmetry.space_group_name_H-M   'P 1'
#
loop_
_entity.id
_entity.type
_entity.pdbx_description
1 polymer ?
#
loop_
_entity_poly.entity_id
_entity_poly.type
_entity_poly.pdbx_seq_one_letter_code
_entity_poly.pdbx_strand_id
1 'polypeptide(L)'
;MSLNNVYVAIAVIAAITLFTRAFPFLFFDRSQPPELLLFVGKYIPPVIMTILVLYCLKDIQWGSVPHGLNEVLAVLAVVLLHAWKRNPLLSIFGSTVLYMLLVQTRILTALFI
;
A
#
# COMPACT_ATOMS: atom_id res chain seq x y z
N MET A 1 0.39 29.24 3.68
CA MET A 1 0.30 29.07 2.21
C MET A 1 -0.97 29.75 1.74
N SER A 2 -0.90 30.65 0.75
CA SER A 2 -2.08 31.31 0.20
C SER A 2 -2.92 30.31 -0.61
N LEU A 3 -4.26 30.46 -0.59
CA LEU A 3 -5.18 29.59 -1.34
C LEU A 3 -4.84 29.58 -2.84
N ASN A 4 -4.34 30.69 -3.37
CA ASN A 4 -3.91 30.81 -4.76
C ASN A 4 -2.79 29.80 -5.12
N ASN A 5 -1.83 29.58 -4.21
CA ASN A 5 -0.74 28.64 -4.45
C ASN A 5 -1.25 27.18 -4.48
N VAL A 6 -2.30 26.87 -3.72
CA VAL A 6 -2.91 25.54 -3.71
C VAL A 6 -3.63 25.27 -5.04
N TYR A 7 -4.39 26.23 -5.56
CA TYR A 7 -5.07 26.09 -6.85
C TYR A 7 -4.07 25.94 -8.01
N VAL A 8 -3.00 26.74 -8.02
CA VAL A 8 -1.94 26.62 -9.03
C VAL A 8 -1.23 25.26 -8.92
N ALA A 9 -0.94 24.79 -7.71
CA ALA A 9 -0.30 23.48 -7.52
C ALA A 9 -1.19 22.33 -8.02
N ILE A 10 -2.50 22.35 -7.71
CA ILE A 10 -3.44 21.33 -8.19
C ILE A 10 -3.50 21.34 -9.72
N ALA A 11 -3.62 22.52 -10.34
CA ALA A 11 -3.66 22.65 -11.80
C ALA A 11 -2.38 22.10 -12.46
N VAL A 12 -1.21 22.42 -11.90
CA VAL A 12 0.08 21.93 -12.40
C VAL A 12 0.20 20.41 -12.25
N ILE A 13 -0.13 19.85 -11.08
CA ILE A 13 -0.06 18.39 -10.85
C ILE A 13 -1.05 17.67 -11.77
N ALA A 14 -2.27 18.18 -11.92
CA ALA A 14 -3.28 17.62 -12.80
C ALA A 14 -2.81 17.61 -14.26
N ALA A 15 -2.25 18.72 -14.74
CA ALA A 15 -1.71 18.84 -16.09
C ALA A 15 -0.56 17.86 -16.32
N ILE A 16 0.41 17.79 -15.40
CA ILE A 16 1.55 16.87 -15.48
C ILE A 16 1.08 15.41 -15.46
N THR A 17 0.13 15.07 -14.60
CA THR A 17 -0.40 13.71 -14.49
C THR A 17 -1.14 13.29 -15.75
N LEU A 18 -1.99 14.17 -16.28
CA LEU A 18 -2.72 13.93 -17.53
C LEU A 18 -1.74 13.77 -18.69
N PHE A 19 -0.73 14.65 -18.77
CA PHE A 19 0.28 14.60 -19.81
C PHE A 19 1.10 13.31 -19.74
N THR A 20 1.58 12.92 -18.56
CA THR A 20 2.36 11.68 -18.37
C THR A 20 1.53 10.43 -18.69
N ARG A 21 0.23 10.45 -18.39
CA ARG A 21 -0.67 9.34 -18.72
C ARG A 21 -1.03 9.31 -20.20
N ALA A 22 -1.18 10.47 -20.84
CA ALA A 22 -1.49 10.61 -22.27
C ALA A 22 -0.25 10.40 -23.16
N PHE A 23 0.94 10.65 -22.64
CA PHE A 23 2.22 10.50 -23.33
C PHE A 23 2.41 9.13 -23.99
N PRO A 24 2.20 7.99 -23.29
CA PRO A 24 2.28 6.68 -23.93
C PRO A 24 1.21 6.50 -25.02
N PHE A 25 0.00 7.03 -24.86
CA PHE A 25 -1.03 6.90 -25.90
C PHE A 25 -0.72 7.74 -27.14
N LEU A 26 -0.17 8.94 -26.98
CA LEU A 26 0.18 9.83 -28.11
C LEU A 26 1.39 9.31 -28.91
N PHE A 27 2.38 8.70 -28.24
CA PHE A 27 3.57 8.15 -28.90
C PHE A 27 3.37 6.74 -29.46
N PHE A 28 2.49 5.91 -28.87
CA PHE A 28 2.30 4.51 -29.27
C PHE A 28 1.03 4.24 -30.09
N ASP A 29 0.40 5.27 -30.67
CA ASP A 29 -0.85 5.14 -31.46
C ASP A 29 -0.70 4.35 -32.78
N ARG A 30 0.53 4.20 -33.29
CA ARG A 30 0.79 3.60 -34.63
C ARG A 30 1.75 2.41 -34.65
N SER A 31 2.37 2.05 -33.54
CA SER A 31 3.33 0.94 -33.48
C SER A 31 3.17 0.22 -32.15
N GLN A 32 3.14 -1.11 -32.21
CA GLN A 32 2.94 -1.97 -31.05
C GLN A 32 3.84 -1.48 -29.89
N PRO A 33 3.30 -1.25 -28.69
CA PRO A 33 4.09 -0.77 -27.57
C PRO A 33 5.27 -1.74 -27.36
N PRO A 34 6.51 -1.24 -27.21
CA PRO A 34 7.70 -2.05 -27.03
C PRO A 34 7.47 -3.11 -25.95
N GLU A 35 7.91 -4.35 -26.19
CA GLU A 35 7.75 -5.44 -25.23
C GLU A 35 8.29 -5.09 -23.84
N LEU A 36 9.31 -4.23 -23.77
CA LEU A 36 9.85 -3.68 -22.53
C LEU A 36 8.82 -2.84 -21.73
N LEU A 37 8.01 -2.01 -22.37
CA LEU A 37 6.99 -1.20 -21.70
C LEU A 37 5.85 -2.07 -21.15
N LEU A 38 5.44 -3.10 -21.92
CA LEU A 38 4.46 -4.08 -21.47
C LEU A 38 4.99 -4.94 -20.31
N PHE A 39 6.26 -5.33 -20.39
CA PHE A 39 6.95 -6.05 -19.31
C PHE A 39 6.97 -5.21 -18.04
N VAL A 40 7.46 -3.97 -18.13
CA VAL A 40 7.51 -3.04 -17.01
C VAL A 40 6.12 -2.82 -16.41
N GLY A 41 5.09 -2.55 -17.22
CA GLY A 41 3.71 -2.38 -16.74
C GLY A 41 3.13 -3.62 -16.06
N LYS A 42 3.52 -4.83 -16.49
CA LYS A 42 3.06 -6.10 -15.91
C LYS A 42 3.76 -6.46 -14.60
N TYR A 43 5.06 -6.21 -14.49
CA TYR A 43 5.87 -6.66 -13.34
C TYR A 43 6.10 -5.58 -12.27
N ILE A 44 6.00 -4.29 -12.61
CA ILE A 44 6.14 -3.22 -11.61
C ILE A 44 5.08 -3.29 -10.50
N PRO A 45 3.78 -3.40 -10.79
CA PRO A 45 2.77 -3.37 -9.72
C PRO A 45 2.96 -4.48 -8.68
N PRO A 46 3.18 -5.76 -9.06
CA PRO A 46 3.51 -6.81 -8.10
C PRO A 46 4.77 -6.52 -7.28
N VAL A 47 5.84 -6.03 -7.92
CA VAL A 47 7.12 -5.74 -7.24
C VAL A 47 6.97 -4.63 -6.19
N ILE A 48 6.28 -3.54 -6.53
CA ILE A 48 6.04 -2.44 -5.59
C ILE A 48 5.19 -2.92 -4.41
N MET A 49 4.16 -3.74 -4.64
CA MET A 49 3.34 -4.29 -3.56
C MET A 49 4.17 -5.14 -2.59
N THR A 50 5.10 -5.95 -3.11
CA THR A 50 6.03 -6.72 -2.25
C THR A 50 6.95 -5.81 -1.43
N ILE A 51 7.56 -4.80 -2.06
CA ILE A 51 8.45 -3.86 -1.37
C ILE A 51 7.69 -3.09 -0.28
N LEU A 52 6.45 -2.64 -0.55
CA LEU A 52 5.64 -1.93 0.41
C LEU A 52 5.39 -2.76 1.67
N VAL A 53 5.03 -4.05 1.51
CA VAL A 53 4.84 -4.97 2.64
C VAL A 53 6.14 -5.17 3.43
N LEU A 54 7.28 -5.36 2.75
CA LEU A 54 8.57 -5.50 3.41
C LEU A 54 8.99 -4.22 4.16
N TYR A 55 8.68 -3.05 3.59
CA TYR A 55 9.00 -1.77 4.20
C TYR A 55 8.17 -1.53 5.46
N CYS A 56 6.86 -1.81 5.42
CA CYS A 56 6.01 -1.75 6.60
C CYS A 56 6.49 -2.69 7.73
N LEU A 57 7.10 -3.83 7.39
CA LEU A 57 7.66 -4.75 8.38
C LEU A 57 9.01 -4.26 8.95
N LYS A 58 9.80 -3.52 8.15
CA LYS A 58 11.10 -2.97 8.54
C LYS A 58 10.98 -1.88 9.61
N ASP A 59 9.94 -1.05 9.53
CA ASP A 59 9.74 0.08 10.46
C ASP A 59 9.21 -0.35 11.84
N ILE A 60 9.04 -1.65 12.08
CA ILE A 60 8.62 -2.20 13.37
C ILE A 60 9.70 -1.99 14.42
N GLN A 61 9.34 -1.29 15.50
CA GLN A 61 10.21 -0.99 16.63
C GLN A 61 10.20 -2.16 17.62
N TRP A 62 11.10 -3.12 17.42
CA TRP A 62 11.26 -4.33 18.27
C TRP A 62 11.63 -4.05 19.74
N GLY A 63 11.94 -2.80 20.10
CA GLY A 63 12.50 -2.40 21.40
C GLY A 63 11.49 -2.08 22.51
N SER A 64 10.17 -2.13 22.28
CA SER A 64 9.18 -1.84 23.32
C SER A 64 8.12 -2.94 23.47
N VAL A 65 8.15 -3.65 24.60
CA VAL A 65 7.00 -4.41 25.11
C VAL A 65 5.95 -3.36 25.47
N PRO A 66 4.79 -3.22 24.76
CA PRO A 66 3.89 -4.27 24.25
C PRO A 66 3.59 -4.20 22.73
N HIS A 67 4.37 -3.47 21.92
CA HIS A 67 4.02 -3.20 20.50
C HIS A 67 4.46 -4.31 19.53
N GLY A 68 5.63 -4.94 19.76
CA GLY A 68 6.18 -5.93 18.81
C GLY A 68 5.37 -7.22 18.66
N LEU A 69 4.61 -7.65 19.69
CA LEU A 69 3.83 -8.89 19.62
C LEU A 69 2.53 -8.71 18.80
N ASN A 70 1.92 -7.52 18.87
CA ASN A 70 0.67 -7.20 18.18
C ASN A 70 0.87 -7.13 16.66
N GLU A 71 2.02 -6.64 16.22
CA GLU A 71 2.37 -6.50 14.80
C GLU A 71 2.67 -7.88 14.17
N VAL A 72 3.35 -8.78 14.90
CA VAL A 72 3.59 -10.16 14.42
C VAL A 72 2.28 -10.95 14.28
N LEU A 73 1.34 -10.80 15.22
CA LEU A 73 0.01 -11.40 15.13
C LEU A 73 -0.82 -10.82 13.98
N ALA A 74 -0.73 -9.51 13.73
CA ALA A 74 -1.42 -8.85 12.62
C ALA A 74 -0.87 -9.32 11.26
N VAL A 75 0.45 -9.46 11.12
CA VAL A 75 1.10 -9.98 9.90
C VAL A 75 0.73 -11.45 9.68
N LEU A 76 0.76 -12.28 10.73
CA LEU A 76 0.28 -13.67 10.66
C LEU A 76 -1.18 -13.76 10.23
N ALA A 77 -2.05 -12.91 10.77
CA ALA A 77 -3.45 -12.83 10.40
C ALA A 77 -3.63 -12.40 8.93
N VAL A 78 -2.87 -11.42 8.43
CA VAL A 78 -2.87 -11.00 7.02
C VAL A 78 -2.47 -12.17 6.12
N VAL A 79 -1.40 -12.89 6.44
CA VAL A 79 -0.91 -14.03 5.64
C VAL A 79 -1.94 -15.15 5.60
N LEU A 80 -2.56 -15.48 6.74
CA LEU A 80 -3.63 -16.47 6.85
C LEU A 80 -4.88 -16.07 6.07
N LEU A 81 -5.31 -14.81 6.15
CA LEU A 81 -6.49 -14.32 5.43
C LEU A 81 -6.26 -14.24 3.91
N HIS A 82 -5.07 -13.82 3.50
CA HIS A 82 -4.70 -13.70 2.09
C HIS A 82 -4.61 -15.06 1.40
N ALA A 83 -4.15 -16.08 2.14
CA ALA A 83 -4.10 -17.46 1.65
C ALA A 83 -5.50 -18.07 1.46
N TRP A 84 -6.49 -17.66 2.26
CA TRP A 84 -7.80 -18.32 2.27
C TRP A 84 -8.86 -17.67 1.37
N LYS A 85 -8.81 -16.35 1.17
CA LYS A 85 -9.74 -15.64 0.28
C LYS A 85 -8.98 -14.93 -0.81
N ARG A 86 -9.11 -15.43 -2.05
CA ARG A 86 -8.68 -14.80 -3.32
C ARG A 86 -9.36 -13.43 -3.61
N ASN A 87 -9.84 -12.69 -2.60
CA ASN A 87 -10.46 -11.39 -2.71
C ASN A 87 -9.67 -10.33 -1.91
N PRO A 88 -8.93 -9.42 -2.59
CA PRO A 88 -8.01 -8.48 -1.93
C PRO A 88 -8.72 -7.45 -1.03
N LEU A 89 -9.96 -7.06 -1.35
CA LEU A 89 -10.72 -6.12 -0.52
C LEU A 89 -10.98 -6.68 0.87
N LEU A 90 -11.36 -7.95 0.97
CA LEU A 90 -11.69 -8.56 2.26
C LEU A 90 -10.44 -8.83 3.11
N SER A 91 -9.29 -9.07 2.47
CA SER A 91 -8.01 -9.24 3.14
C SER A 91 -7.55 -7.93 3.80
N ILE A 92 -7.68 -6.79 3.11
CA ILE A 92 -7.26 -5.47 3.62
C ILE A 92 -8.17 -5.00 4.75
N PHE A 93 -9.49 -5.02 4.53
CA PHE A 93 -10.45 -4.59 5.55
C PHE A 93 -10.45 -5.54 6.76
N GLY A 94 -10.36 -6.85 6.52
CA GLY A 94 -10.34 -7.86 7.59
C GLY A 94 -9.14 -7.69 8.52
N SER A 95 -7.93 -7.54 7.96
CA SER A 95 -6.73 -7.33 8.77
C SER A 95 -6.74 -5.98 9.50
N THR A 96 -7.27 -4.93 8.87
CA THR A 96 -7.34 -3.59 9.48
C THR A 96 -8.30 -3.57 10.66
N VAL A 97 -9.48 -4.17 10.53
CA VAL A 97 -10.45 -4.28 11.62
C VAL A 97 -9.89 -5.12 12.77
N LEU A 98 -9.23 -6.24 12.45
CA LEU A 98 -8.59 -7.07 13.47
C LEU A 98 -7.48 -6.31 14.20
N TYR A 99 -6.61 -5.60 13.48
CA TYR A 99 -5.57 -4.74 14.06
C TYR A 99 -6.17 -3.64 14.96
N MET A 100 -7.19 -2.92 14.47
CA MET A 100 -7.87 -1.88 15.25
C MET A 100 -8.50 -2.46 16.52
N LEU A 101 -9.14 -3.63 16.45
CA LEU A 101 -9.70 -4.29 17.63
C LEU A 101 -8.63 -4.65 18.65
N LEU A 102 -7.49 -5.22 18.22
CA LEU A 102 -6.37 -5.56 19.11
C LEU A 102 -5.77 -4.31 19.79
N VAL A 103 -5.56 -3.23 19.04
CA VAL A 103 -5.02 -1.97 19.58
C VAL A 103 -6.01 -1.31 20.54
N GLN A 104 -7.28 -1.23 20.16
CA GLN A 104 -8.32 -0.52 20.91
C GLN A 104 -8.70 -1.25 22.20
N THR A 105 -8.79 -2.58 22.18
CA THR A 105 -9.20 -3.34 23.36
C THR A 105 -8.13 -3.43 24.44
N ARG A 106 -6.86 -3.07 24.14
CA ARG A 106 -5.72 -3.16 25.07
C ARG A 106 -5.64 -4.51 25.82
N ILE A 107 -6.26 -5.56 25.29
CA ILE A 107 -6.42 -6.87 25.94
C ILE A 107 -5.05 -7.48 26.27
N LEU A 108 -4.06 -7.29 25.40
CA LEU A 108 -2.68 -7.73 25.65
C LEU A 108 -1.97 -6.94 26.76
N THR A 109 -2.28 -5.66 26.96
CA THR A 109 -1.76 -4.84 28.08
C THR A 109 -2.39 -5.23 29.42
N ALA A 110 -3.65 -5.68 29.41
CA ALA A 110 -4.36 -6.14 30.60
C ALA A 110 -4.02 -7.60 30.99
N LEU A 111 -3.44 -8.38 30.08
CA LEU A 111 -3.07 -9.79 30.30
C LEU A 111 -1.60 -9.97 30.73
N PHE A 112 -0.80 -8.89 30.68
CA PHE A 112 0.62 -8.85 31.08
C PHE A 112 0.90 -7.95 32.30
N ILE A 113 -0.14 -7.62 33.09
CA ILE A 113 -0.09 -7.00 34.44
C ILE A 113 -0.86 -7.86 35.42
#